data_AF-A0A2P2CC19-F1
#
_entry.id   AF-A0A2P2CC19-F1
#
_cell.length_a   1.000
_cell.length_b   1.000
_cell.length_c   1.000
_cell.angle_alpha   90.00
_cell.angle_beta   90.00
_cell.angle_gamma   90.00
#
_symmetry.space_group_name_H-M   'P 1'
#
loop_
_entity.id
_entity.type
_entity.pdbx_description
1 polymer ?
#
loop_
_entity_poly.entity_id
_entity_poly.type
_entity_poly.pdbx_seq_one_letter_code
_entity_poly.pdbx_strand_id
1 'polypeptide(L)'
;MLVVDRAGWIQANADGFAKLLTPIVDKLTEKKGPPSGLSAAVGSRVTGAEVGLMLGFLGSKVLGQFDPFHAPHGRLLLVAPNIVHVEREIDVDAHDFRLWVCLHEETHRVQFTANPWLGEHLLAQMGSLADTIEPTALLEGLRRGAESIRSGGGSVLDLVSSPAQKEILDRVTGVMSLLEGHADVVMDGVGPTVIPSVAQIRKKFNQRRQGVGTLDKLLRRLLGLDAKMAQYRDGAVFVRHVVDKVGMDEFNAVWTGPDSLPSKAEIEDPDAWVARVL
;
A
#
# COMPACT_ATOMS: atom_id res chain seq x y z
N MET A 1 1.04 13.14 -15.06
CA MET A 1 -0.30 12.69 -14.60
C MET A 1 -1.05 12.10 -15.78
N LEU A 2 -1.71 10.95 -15.59
CA LEU A 2 -2.59 10.34 -16.57
C LEU A 2 -3.98 10.14 -15.97
N VAL A 3 -5.01 10.45 -16.76
CA VAL A 3 -6.39 10.10 -16.44
C VAL A 3 -6.70 8.78 -17.12
N VAL A 4 -7.10 7.77 -16.34
CA VAL A 4 -7.31 6.41 -16.82
C VAL A 4 -8.69 5.90 -16.40
N ASP A 5 -9.17 4.89 -17.12
CA ASP A 5 -10.28 4.06 -16.66
C ASP A 5 -9.76 2.91 -15.77
N ARG A 6 -10.67 2.03 -15.33
CA ARG A 6 -10.31 0.89 -14.46
C ARG A 6 -9.38 -0.09 -15.18
N ALA A 7 -9.62 -0.35 -16.47
CA ALA A 7 -8.81 -1.27 -17.26
C ALA A 7 -7.38 -0.74 -17.44
N GLY A 8 -7.23 0.57 -17.73
CA GLY A 8 -5.94 1.24 -17.82
C GLY A 8 -5.18 1.20 -16.49
N TRP A 9 -5.86 1.38 -15.36
CA TRP A 9 -5.23 1.24 -14.03
C TRP A 9 -4.77 -0.21 -13.75
N ILE A 10 -5.60 -1.20 -14.09
CA ILE A 10 -5.27 -2.63 -13.93
C ILE A 10 -4.05 -2.98 -14.78
N GLN A 11 -4.03 -2.57 -16.04
CA GLN A 11 -2.89 -2.83 -16.93
C GLN A 11 -1.62 -2.17 -16.42
N ALA A 12 -1.71 -0.90 -16.00
CA ALA A 12 -0.58 -0.16 -15.46
C ALA A 12 0.06 -0.84 -14.24
N ASN A 13 -0.76 -1.40 -13.34
CA ASN A 13 -0.29 -2.14 -12.18
C ASN A 13 0.23 -3.52 -12.54
N ALA A 14 -0.43 -4.24 -13.45
CA ALA A 14 0.05 -5.53 -13.94
C ALA A 14 1.46 -5.42 -14.56
N ASP A 15 1.70 -4.37 -15.36
CA ASP A 15 3.03 -4.07 -15.94
C ASP A 15 4.06 -3.76 -14.85
N GLY A 16 3.67 -3.04 -13.80
CA GLY A 16 4.52 -2.75 -12.63
C GLY A 16 4.88 -4.01 -11.85
N PHE A 17 3.88 -4.83 -11.50
CA PHE A 17 4.09 -6.13 -10.84
C PHE A 17 4.99 -7.04 -11.65
N ALA A 18 4.81 -7.13 -12.96
CA ALA A 18 5.67 -7.93 -13.82
C ALA A 18 7.15 -7.52 -13.67
N LYS A 19 7.45 -6.22 -13.76
CA LYS A 19 8.82 -5.70 -13.59
C LYS A 19 9.42 -6.02 -12.22
N LEU A 20 8.63 -5.94 -11.16
CA LEU A 20 9.08 -6.20 -9.79
C LEU A 20 9.26 -7.70 -9.51
N LEU A 21 8.40 -8.55 -10.08
CA LEU A 21 8.41 -9.99 -9.84
C LEU A 21 9.41 -10.72 -10.75
N THR A 22 9.71 -10.21 -11.95
CA THR A 22 10.65 -10.84 -12.89
C THR A 22 11.98 -11.21 -12.23
N PRO A 23 12.70 -10.32 -11.52
CA PRO A 23 13.97 -10.67 -10.87
C PRO A 23 13.85 -11.79 -9.82
N ILE A 24 12.71 -11.86 -9.13
CA ILE A 24 12.42 -12.89 -8.12
C ILE A 24 12.18 -14.23 -8.81
N VAL A 25 11.38 -14.23 -9.87
CA VAL A 25 11.09 -15.41 -10.69
C VAL A 25 12.37 -15.93 -11.35
N ASP A 26 13.21 -15.04 -11.87
CA ASP A 26 14.49 -15.39 -12.50
C ASP A 26 15.43 -16.06 -11.49
N LYS A 27 15.64 -15.47 -10.30
CA LYS A 27 16.41 -16.07 -9.21
C LYS A 27 15.91 -17.46 -8.81
N LEU A 28 14.59 -17.64 -8.72
CA LEU A 28 13.98 -18.94 -8.39
C LEU A 28 14.19 -19.96 -9.51
N THR A 29 14.10 -19.53 -10.77
CA THR A 29 14.32 -20.37 -11.95
C THR A 29 15.79 -20.81 -12.06
N GLU A 30 16.74 -19.92 -11.78
CA GLU A 30 18.16 -20.24 -11.72
C GLU A 30 18.48 -21.28 -10.64
N LYS A 31 17.89 -21.16 -9.45
CA LYS A 31 18.10 -22.10 -8.34
C LYS A 31 17.48 -23.49 -8.56
N LYS A 32 16.35 -23.59 -9.28
CA LYS A 32 15.56 -24.84 -9.41
C LYS A 32 15.54 -25.47 -10.80
N GLY A 33 16.03 -24.78 -11.83
CA GLY A 33 15.77 -25.12 -13.22
C GLY A 33 14.33 -24.76 -13.65
N PRO A 34 14.04 -24.74 -14.96
CA PRO A 34 12.71 -24.39 -15.46
C PRO A 34 11.66 -25.40 -14.98
N PRO A 35 10.47 -24.94 -14.56
CA PRO A 35 9.39 -25.84 -14.18
C PRO A 35 8.97 -26.70 -15.39
N SER A 36 8.54 -27.95 -15.13
CA SER A 36 8.09 -28.84 -16.21
C SER A 36 6.95 -28.18 -16.99
N GLY A 37 7.00 -28.17 -18.33
CA GLY A 37 6.18 -27.28 -19.16
C GLY A 37 4.67 -27.30 -18.89
N LEU A 38 4.12 -28.44 -18.46
CA LEU A 38 2.70 -28.56 -18.10
C LEU A 38 2.38 -27.95 -16.72
N SER A 39 3.28 -28.08 -15.73
CA SER A 39 3.11 -27.48 -14.40
C SER A 39 3.29 -25.96 -14.43
N ALA A 40 4.23 -25.47 -15.24
CA ALA A 40 4.47 -24.05 -15.48
C ALA A 40 3.25 -23.37 -16.14
N ALA A 41 2.70 -24.00 -17.18
CA ALA A 41 1.58 -23.44 -17.95
C ALA A 41 0.26 -23.42 -17.16
N VAL A 42 0.00 -24.43 -16.33
CA VAL A 42 -1.20 -24.48 -15.50
C VAL A 42 -1.06 -23.56 -14.27
N GLY A 43 0.10 -23.58 -13.61
CA GLY A 43 0.37 -22.72 -12.45
C GLY A 43 0.32 -21.23 -12.79
N SER A 44 0.98 -20.81 -13.87
CA SER A 44 0.98 -19.41 -14.31
C SER A 44 -0.41 -18.88 -14.67
N ARG A 45 -1.29 -19.72 -15.23
CA ARG A 45 -2.68 -19.34 -15.54
C ARG A 45 -3.54 -19.15 -14.29
N VAL A 46 -3.39 -20.02 -13.29
CA VAL A 46 -4.12 -19.91 -12.02
C VAL A 46 -3.66 -18.67 -11.27
N THR A 47 -2.36 -18.48 -11.08
CA THR A 47 -1.81 -17.29 -10.43
C THR A 47 -2.18 -16.00 -11.16
N GLY A 48 -2.13 -16.00 -12.51
CA GLY A 48 -2.57 -14.85 -13.31
C GLY A 48 -4.05 -14.52 -13.12
N ALA A 49 -4.91 -15.53 -13.00
CA ALA A 49 -6.34 -15.33 -12.74
C ALA A 49 -6.59 -14.76 -11.33
N GLU A 50 -5.88 -15.25 -10.30
CA GLU A 50 -5.98 -14.73 -8.92
C GLU A 50 -5.53 -13.27 -8.83
N VAL A 51 -4.36 -12.95 -9.41
CA VAL A 51 -3.85 -11.56 -9.48
C VAL A 51 -4.81 -10.68 -10.28
N GLY A 52 -5.33 -11.16 -11.41
CA GLY A 52 -6.30 -10.44 -12.22
C GLY A 52 -7.61 -10.13 -11.47
N LEU A 53 -8.13 -11.09 -10.70
CA LEU A 53 -9.31 -10.88 -9.85
C LEU A 53 -9.03 -9.84 -8.76
N MET A 54 -7.88 -9.92 -8.10
CA MET A 54 -7.47 -8.96 -7.08
C MET A 54 -7.34 -7.55 -7.66
N LEU A 55 -6.62 -7.40 -8.78
CA LEU A 55 -6.46 -6.11 -9.48
C LEU A 55 -7.80 -5.57 -9.98
N GLY A 56 -8.67 -6.43 -10.51
CA GLY A 56 -10.02 -6.06 -10.94
C GLY A 56 -10.87 -5.50 -9.79
N PHE A 57 -10.78 -6.14 -8.62
CA PHE A 57 -11.44 -5.65 -7.41
C PHE A 57 -10.85 -4.31 -6.95
N LEU A 58 -9.53 -4.22 -6.79
CA LEU A 58 -8.84 -3.00 -6.33
C LEU A 58 -9.06 -1.82 -7.28
N GLY A 59 -9.00 -2.07 -8.59
CA GLY A 59 -9.24 -1.06 -9.63
C GLY A 59 -10.66 -0.48 -9.60
N SER A 60 -11.61 -1.10 -8.89
CA SER A 60 -12.95 -0.53 -8.65
C SER A 60 -13.02 0.43 -7.47
N LYS A 61 -11.97 0.52 -6.64
CA LYS A 61 -11.94 1.25 -5.38
C LYS A 61 -10.91 2.38 -5.35
N VAL A 62 -9.78 2.20 -6.03
CA VAL A 62 -8.69 3.19 -6.07
C VAL A 62 -9.14 4.46 -6.81
N LEU A 63 -8.91 5.64 -6.23
CA LEU A 63 -9.26 6.93 -6.83
C LEU A 63 -8.10 7.52 -7.61
N GLY A 64 -6.91 7.47 -7.02
CA GLY A 64 -5.66 7.85 -7.63
C GLY A 64 -4.54 6.96 -7.10
N GLN A 65 -3.40 7.04 -7.77
CA GLN A 65 -2.18 6.36 -7.35
C GLN A 65 -0.98 7.12 -7.87
N PHE A 66 -0.02 7.41 -7.00
CA PHE A 66 1.34 7.67 -7.40
C PHE A 66 2.13 6.36 -7.45
N ASP A 67 2.60 5.98 -8.64
CA ASP A 67 3.49 4.84 -8.88
C ASP A 67 4.95 5.35 -8.89
N PRO A 68 5.72 5.19 -7.79
CA PRO A 68 7.09 5.71 -7.71
C PRO A 68 8.08 4.90 -8.55
N PHE A 69 7.72 3.69 -8.98
CA PHE A 69 8.61 2.76 -9.68
C PHE A 69 8.56 2.93 -11.21
N HIS A 70 7.66 3.79 -11.70
CA HIS A 70 7.58 4.11 -13.12
C HIS A 70 8.70 5.07 -13.54
N ALA A 71 9.60 4.63 -14.41
CA ALA A 71 10.66 5.50 -14.92
C ALA A 71 10.11 6.69 -15.74
N PRO A 72 10.77 7.86 -15.74
CA PRO A 72 11.98 8.19 -14.99
C PRO A 72 11.74 8.76 -13.58
N HIS A 73 10.54 9.29 -13.28
CA HIS A 73 10.28 10.09 -12.06
C HIS A 73 8.98 9.69 -11.34
N GLY A 74 8.54 8.46 -11.53
CA GLY A 74 7.22 8.00 -11.12
C GLY A 74 6.10 8.48 -12.05
N ARG A 75 4.89 8.01 -11.77
CA ARG A 75 3.70 8.29 -12.57
C ARG A 75 2.47 8.42 -11.69
N LEU A 76 1.82 9.57 -11.77
CA LEU A 76 0.52 9.81 -11.13
C LEU A 76 -0.61 9.36 -12.06
N LEU A 77 -1.50 8.52 -11.55
CA LEU A 77 -2.69 7.99 -12.22
C LEU A 77 -3.95 8.45 -11.47
N LEU A 78 -4.97 8.89 -12.20
CA LEU A 78 -6.30 9.21 -11.68
C LEU A 78 -7.34 8.31 -12.33
N VAL A 79 -8.09 7.55 -11.54
CA VAL A 79 -9.11 6.61 -12.03
C VAL A 79 -10.45 7.34 -12.13
N ALA A 80 -10.64 8.08 -13.22
CA ALA A 80 -11.78 8.99 -13.40
C ALA A 80 -13.15 8.36 -13.14
N PRO A 81 -13.46 7.12 -13.59
CA PRO A 81 -14.75 6.49 -13.29
C PRO A 81 -15.02 6.34 -11.79
N ASN A 82 -13.98 6.06 -10.99
CA ASN A 82 -14.13 5.90 -9.54
C ASN A 82 -14.27 7.25 -8.85
N ILE A 83 -13.50 8.25 -9.30
CA ILE A 83 -13.61 9.62 -8.78
C ILE A 83 -15.03 10.14 -9.00
N VAL A 84 -15.57 10.06 -10.21
CA VAL A 84 -16.94 10.51 -10.53
C VAL A 84 -17.98 9.68 -9.77
N HIS A 85 -17.77 8.38 -9.61
CA HIS A 85 -18.67 7.53 -8.85
C HIS A 85 -18.74 7.95 -7.38
N VAL A 86 -17.59 8.13 -6.73
CA VAL A 86 -17.53 8.51 -5.31
C VAL A 86 -18.03 9.92 -5.10
N GLU A 87 -17.63 10.88 -5.94
CA GLU A 87 -18.15 12.25 -5.96
C GLU A 87 -19.68 12.29 -5.86
N ARG A 88 -20.36 11.52 -6.73
CA ARG A 88 -21.83 11.43 -6.77
C ARG A 88 -22.41 10.65 -5.60
N GLU A 89 -21.74 9.58 -5.16
CA GLU A 89 -22.16 8.77 -4.00
C GLU A 89 -22.21 9.60 -2.73
N ILE A 90 -21.21 10.45 -2.51
CA ILE A 90 -21.11 11.29 -1.31
C ILE A 90 -21.71 12.69 -1.52
N ASP A 91 -22.16 13.04 -2.73
CA ASP A 91 -22.85 14.31 -3.02
C ASP A 91 -22.02 15.54 -2.57
N VAL A 92 -20.84 15.69 -3.16
CA VAL A 92 -19.92 16.81 -2.91
C VAL A 92 -19.72 17.64 -4.17
N ASP A 93 -19.18 18.85 -4.01
CA ASP A 93 -18.82 19.67 -5.16
C ASP A 93 -17.79 18.93 -6.05
N ALA A 94 -18.09 18.87 -7.34
CA ALA A 94 -17.32 18.08 -8.29
C ALA A 94 -15.91 18.63 -8.53
N HIS A 95 -15.76 19.96 -8.58
CA HIS A 95 -14.47 20.60 -8.80
C HIS A 95 -13.58 20.42 -7.57
N ASP A 96 -14.11 20.76 -6.40
CA ASP A 96 -13.40 20.67 -5.13
C ASP A 96 -13.00 19.23 -4.81
N PHE A 97 -13.87 18.24 -5.05
CA PHE A 97 -13.54 16.84 -4.81
C PHE A 97 -12.42 16.33 -5.72
N ARG A 98 -12.45 16.69 -7.01
CA ARG A 98 -11.39 16.30 -7.94
C ARG A 98 -10.07 16.96 -7.57
N LEU A 99 -10.09 18.25 -7.20
CA LEU A 99 -8.89 18.96 -6.73
C LEU A 99 -8.36 18.34 -5.43
N TRP A 100 -9.25 17.98 -4.51
CA TRP A 100 -8.91 17.29 -3.26
C TRP A 100 -8.19 15.96 -3.54
N VAL A 101 -8.70 15.14 -4.46
CA VAL A 101 -8.02 13.90 -4.89
C VAL A 101 -6.66 14.22 -5.54
N CYS A 102 -6.59 15.20 -6.45
CA CYS A 102 -5.33 15.56 -7.09
C CYS A 102 -4.27 16.01 -6.08
N LEU A 103 -4.63 16.82 -5.09
CA LEU A 103 -3.69 17.29 -4.06
C LEU A 103 -3.21 16.16 -3.15
N HIS A 104 -4.08 15.19 -2.84
CA HIS A 104 -3.69 13.99 -2.12
C HIS A 104 -2.62 13.20 -2.91
N GLU A 105 -2.87 12.93 -4.19
CA GLU A 105 -1.91 12.20 -5.04
C GLU A 105 -0.61 12.98 -5.30
N GLU A 106 -0.70 14.30 -5.45
CA GLU A 106 0.46 15.17 -5.60
C GLU A 106 1.31 15.20 -4.33
N THR A 107 0.71 15.04 -3.15
CA THR A 107 1.47 14.92 -1.89
C THR A 107 2.37 13.68 -1.92
N HIS A 108 1.86 12.54 -2.39
CA HIS A 108 2.69 11.35 -2.58
C HIS A 108 3.78 11.55 -3.63
N ARG A 109 3.47 12.22 -4.74
CA ARG A 109 4.50 12.57 -5.73
C ARG A 109 5.61 13.40 -5.08
N VAL A 110 5.28 14.42 -4.29
CA VAL A 110 6.27 15.24 -3.59
C VAL A 110 7.09 14.41 -2.61
N GLN A 111 6.45 13.56 -1.79
CA GLN A 111 7.16 12.68 -0.85
C GLN A 111 8.25 11.85 -1.53
N PHE A 112 7.93 11.21 -2.66
CA PHE A 112 8.87 10.35 -3.40
C PHE A 112 9.87 11.11 -4.28
N THR A 113 9.47 12.23 -4.88
CA THR A 113 10.36 13.00 -5.76
C THR A 113 11.30 13.92 -5.01
N ALA A 114 10.90 14.41 -3.83
CA ALA A 114 11.76 15.15 -2.92
C ALA A 114 12.74 14.24 -2.18
N ASN A 115 12.38 12.96 -1.99
CA ASN A 115 13.19 11.94 -1.32
C ASN A 115 13.44 10.73 -2.24
N PRO A 116 14.29 10.84 -3.29
CA PRO A 116 14.48 9.76 -4.28
C PRO A 116 14.91 8.42 -3.66
N TRP A 117 15.63 8.47 -2.54
CA TRP A 117 16.07 7.30 -1.79
C TRP A 117 14.90 6.44 -1.25
N LEU A 118 13.72 7.03 -1.04
CA LEU A 118 12.56 6.34 -0.48
C LEU A 118 12.03 5.23 -1.40
N GLY A 119 11.98 5.49 -2.71
CA GLY A 119 11.56 4.49 -3.70
C GLY A 119 12.54 3.32 -3.74
N GLU A 120 13.85 3.62 -3.76
CA GLU A 120 14.91 2.60 -3.74
C GLU A 120 14.88 1.78 -2.44
N HIS A 121 14.65 2.43 -1.29
CA HIS A 121 14.54 1.77 0.00
C HIS A 121 13.37 0.76 0.03
N LEU A 122 12.19 1.15 -0.45
CA LEU A 122 11.04 0.25 -0.52
C LEU A 122 11.30 -0.95 -1.45
N LEU A 123 11.94 -0.73 -2.61
CA LEU A 123 12.37 -1.81 -3.49
C LEU A 123 13.36 -2.75 -2.80
N ALA A 124 14.32 -2.22 -2.05
CA ALA A 124 15.28 -3.02 -1.29
C ALA A 124 14.61 -3.86 -0.19
N GLN A 125 13.61 -3.32 0.51
CA GLN A 125 12.81 -4.10 1.47
C GLN A 125 12.03 -5.24 0.79
N MET A 126 11.41 -4.97 -0.37
CA MET A 126 10.73 -6.01 -1.16
C MET A 126 11.69 -7.09 -1.65
N GLY A 127 12.88 -6.71 -2.11
CA GLY A 127 13.94 -7.64 -2.51
C GLY A 127 14.41 -8.51 -1.34
N SER A 128 14.60 -7.90 -0.16
CA SER A 128 14.95 -8.62 1.07
C SER A 128 13.87 -9.62 1.47
N LEU A 129 12.59 -9.24 1.33
CA LEU A 129 11.46 -10.15 1.57
C LEU A 129 11.53 -11.35 0.62
N ALA A 130 11.80 -11.11 -0.67
CA ALA A 130 11.93 -12.19 -1.65
C ALA A 130 13.10 -13.14 -1.35
N ASP A 131 14.23 -12.62 -0.88
CA ASP A 131 15.41 -13.42 -0.54
C ASP A 131 15.16 -14.35 0.67
N THR A 132 14.20 -14.02 1.55
CA THR A 132 13.80 -14.90 2.67
C THR A 132 12.90 -16.07 2.26
N ILE A 133 12.37 -16.08 1.03
CA ILE A 133 11.44 -17.13 0.58
C ILE A 133 12.26 -18.37 0.22
N GLU A 134 12.37 -19.29 1.19
CA GLU A 134 12.99 -20.58 0.95
C GLU A 134 12.08 -21.47 0.07
N PRO A 135 12.58 -22.04 -1.04
CA PRO A 135 11.75 -22.76 -1.99
C PRO A 135 11.15 -24.08 -1.46
N THR A 136 11.69 -24.61 -0.37
CA THR A 136 11.16 -25.76 0.38
C THR A 136 10.04 -25.36 1.32
N ALA A 137 10.17 -24.21 1.99
CA ALA A 137 9.15 -23.64 2.87
C ALA A 137 7.86 -23.27 2.10
N LEU A 138 7.95 -22.87 0.84
CA LEU A 138 6.78 -22.62 -0.01
C LEU A 138 5.98 -23.90 -0.32
N LEU A 139 6.67 -25.02 -0.59
CA LEU A 139 6.05 -26.32 -0.83
C LEU A 139 5.41 -26.90 0.44
N GLU A 140 6.08 -26.74 1.59
CA GLU A 140 5.50 -27.09 2.89
C GLU A 140 4.33 -26.17 3.26
N GLY A 141 4.44 -24.87 2.99
CA GLY A 141 3.37 -23.90 3.21
C GLY A 141 2.14 -24.19 2.36
N LEU A 142 2.31 -24.57 1.09
CA LEU A 142 1.22 -25.02 0.22
C LEU A 142 0.57 -26.32 0.73
N ARG A 143 1.36 -27.28 1.21
CA ARG A 143 0.83 -28.52 1.82
C ARG A 143 0.05 -28.24 3.11
N ARG A 144 0.61 -27.43 4.00
CA ARG A 144 -0.03 -27.03 5.27
C ARG A 144 -1.26 -26.15 5.03
N GLY A 145 -1.23 -25.27 4.02
CA GLY A 145 -2.38 -24.46 3.62
C GLY A 145 -3.52 -25.32 3.08
N ALA A 146 -3.22 -26.34 2.27
CA ALA A 146 -4.21 -27.30 1.80
C ALA A 146 -4.82 -28.14 2.93
N GLU A 147 -4.04 -28.48 3.96
CA GLU A 147 -4.53 -29.16 5.17
C GLU A 147 -5.38 -28.24 6.08
N SER A 148 -4.97 -26.98 6.26
CA SER A 148 -5.68 -25.97 7.07
C SER A 148 -7.03 -25.57 6.47
N ILE A 149 -7.12 -25.46 5.13
CA ILE A 149 -8.40 -25.28 4.42
C ILE A 149 -9.33 -26.47 4.62
N ARG A 150 -8.78 -27.68 4.75
CA ARG A 150 -9.54 -28.91 4.99
C ARG A 150 -10.00 -29.05 6.44
N SER A 151 -9.27 -28.46 7.39
CA SER A 151 -9.60 -28.47 8.82
C SER A 151 -10.36 -27.23 9.31
N GLY A 152 -10.65 -26.27 8.42
CA GLY A 152 -11.52 -25.13 8.71
C GLY A 152 -10.96 -24.10 9.73
N GLY A 153 -9.64 -23.99 9.87
CA GLY A 153 -9.04 -23.15 10.91
C GLY A 153 -7.83 -22.34 10.44
N GLY A 154 -8.00 -21.01 10.39
CA GLY A 154 -6.93 -20.02 10.55
C GLY A 154 -6.27 -19.44 9.29
N SER A 155 -5.92 -18.16 9.38
CA SER A 155 -5.12 -17.37 8.42
C SER A 155 -3.80 -18.07 8.05
N VAL A 156 -3.60 -18.34 6.76
CA VAL A 156 -2.39 -18.99 6.20
C VAL A 156 -1.13 -18.14 6.42
N LEU A 157 -1.25 -16.84 6.63
CA LEU A 157 -0.10 -15.93 6.66
C LEU A 157 0.68 -15.98 7.99
N ASP A 158 -0.01 -16.15 9.13
CA ASP A 158 0.63 -16.18 10.46
C ASP A 158 1.37 -17.50 10.75
N LEU A 159 1.01 -18.58 10.05
CA LEU A 159 1.65 -19.89 10.16
C LEU A 159 2.89 -20.05 9.27
N VAL A 160 3.13 -19.12 8.33
CA VAL A 160 4.14 -19.26 7.27
C VAL A 160 5.25 -18.19 7.34
N SER A 161 5.04 -17.09 8.06
CA SER A 161 6.00 -15.97 8.06
C SER A 161 7.13 -16.13 9.10
N SER A 162 8.38 -16.18 8.65
CA SER A 162 9.57 -16.22 9.52
C SER A 162 9.76 -14.92 10.33
N PRO A 163 10.52 -14.93 11.44
CA PRO A 163 10.81 -13.70 12.19
C PRO A 163 11.41 -12.58 11.33
N ALA A 164 12.32 -12.92 10.41
CA ALA A 164 12.93 -11.98 9.47
C ALA A 164 11.89 -11.35 8.51
N GLN A 165 10.95 -12.16 8.02
CA GLN A 165 9.84 -11.67 7.17
C GLN A 165 8.93 -10.70 7.92
N LYS A 166 8.61 -11.02 9.18
CA LYS A 166 7.79 -10.15 10.04
C LYS A 166 8.46 -8.80 10.24
N GLU A 167 9.77 -8.78 10.51
CA GLU A 167 10.52 -7.55 10.71
C GLU A 167 10.53 -6.65 9.46
N ILE A 168 10.70 -7.23 8.27
CA ILE A 168 10.63 -6.50 7.00
C ILE A 168 9.21 -5.94 6.78
N LEU A 169 8.18 -6.76 7.00
CA LEU A 169 6.78 -6.35 6.87
C LEU A 169 6.43 -5.23 7.84
N ASP A 170 6.93 -5.28 9.07
CA ASP A 170 6.71 -4.24 10.09
C ASP A 170 7.38 -2.91 9.69
N ARG A 171 8.59 -2.95 9.10
CA ARG A 171 9.22 -1.76 8.52
C ARG A 171 8.40 -1.18 7.37
N VAL A 172 8.04 -2.00 6.38
CA VAL A 172 7.25 -1.54 5.22
C VAL A 172 5.90 -0.97 5.69
N THR A 173 5.26 -1.61 6.66
CA THR A 173 4.00 -1.12 7.25
C THR A 173 4.19 0.24 7.92
N GLY A 174 5.26 0.44 8.69
CA GLY A 174 5.58 1.72 9.32
C GLY A 174 5.74 2.84 8.30
N VAL A 175 6.48 2.59 7.22
CA VAL A 175 6.67 3.55 6.11
C VAL A 175 5.34 3.88 5.43
N MET A 176 4.55 2.88 5.07
CA MET A 176 3.25 3.12 4.41
C MET A 176 2.30 3.93 5.32
N SER A 177 2.26 3.61 6.61
CA SER A 177 1.49 4.37 7.60
C SER A 177 1.95 5.82 7.69
N LEU A 178 3.26 6.08 7.70
CA LEU A 178 3.81 7.44 7.68
C LEU A 178 3.37 8.20 6.42
N LEU A 179 3.52 7.59 5.23
CA LEU A 179 3.23 8.28 3.97
C LEU A 179 1.77 8.69 3.87
N GLU A 180 0.85 7.77 4.19
CA GLU A 180 -0.59 8.02 4.22
C GLU A 180 -0.97 9.01 5.33
N GLY A 181 -0.39 8.85 6.53
CA GLY A 181 -0.64 9.72 7.66
C GLY A 181 -0.20 11.16 7.43
N HIS A 182 0.97 11.34 6.82
CA HIS A 182 1.49 12.63 6.43
C HIS A 182 0.64 13.27 5.33
N ALA A 183 0.19 12.48 4.34
CA ALA A 183 -0.73 12.98 3.31
C ALA A 183 -2.04 13.49 3.92
N ASP A 184 -2.64 12.74 4.86
CA ASP A 184 -3.84 13.18 5.59
C ASP A 184 -3.59 14.50 6.35
N VAL A 185 -2.44 14.68 7.00
CA VAL A 185 -2.09 15.92 7.73
C VAL A 185 -1.83 17.09 6.78
N VAL A 186 -1.14 16.87 5.67
CA VAL A 186 -0.95 17.89 4.62
C VAL A 186 -2.31 18.32 4.06
N MET A 187 -3.22 17.37 3.82
CA MET A 187 -4.57 17.66 3.35
C MET A 187 -5.41 18.43 4.39
N ASP A 188 -5.17 18.26 5.69
CA ASP A 188 -5.77 19.11 6.73
C ASP A 188 -5.26 20.56 6.64
N GLY A 189 -4.03 20.76 6.19
CA GLY A 189 -3.45 22.08 5.89
C GLY A 189 -3.98 22.73 4.60
N VAL A 190 -4.60 21.95 3.70
CA VAL A 190 -5.30 22.47 2.50
C VAL A 190 -6.60 23.15 2.96
N GLY A 191 -6.47 24.40 3.40
CA GLY A 191 -7.57 25.19 3.94
C GLY A 191 -8.65 25.56 2.91
N PRO A 192 -9.75 26.19 3.37
CA PRO A 192 -10.87 26.59 2.52
C PRO A 192 -10.52 27.66 1.47
N THR A 193 -9.35 28.27 1.58
CA THR A 193 -8.80 29.19 0.57
C THR A 193 -8.38 28.48 -0.71
N VAL A 194 -8.04 27.19 -0.64
CA VAL A 194 -7.67 26.36 -1.80
C VAL A 194 -8.83 25.49 -2.24
N ILE A 195 -9.51 24.85 -1.28
CA ILE A 195 -10.69 24.02 -1.53
C ILE A 195 -11.83 24.48 -0.62
N PRO A 196 -12.76 25.32 -1.10
CA PRO A 196 -13.84 25.88 -0.29
C PRO A 196 -14.64 24.85 0.51
N SER A 197 -14.94 23.69 -0.08
CA SER A 197 -15.75 22.63 0.54
C SER A 197 -14.94 21.51 1.24
N VAL A 198 -13.64 21.70 1.50
CA VAL A 198 -12.73 20.65 2.04
C VAL A 198 -13.26 19.97 3.32
N ALA A 199 -13.83 20.74 4.24
CA ALA A 199 -14.36 20.20 5.49
C ALA A 199 -15.55 19.26 5.27
N GLN A 200 -16.42 19.59 4.30
CA GLN A 200 -17.55 18.76 3.89
C GLN A 200 -17.07 17.50 3.20
N ILE A 201 -16.14 17.63 2.25
CA ILE A 201 -15.50 16.50 1.56
C ILE A 201 -14.91 15.53 2.58
N ARG A 202 -14.06 16.01 3.49
CA ARG A 202 -13.42 15.19 4.53
C ARG A 202 -14.44 14.47 5.39
N LYS A 203 -15.47 15.17 5.86
CA LYS A 203 -16.53 14.57 6.70
C LYS A 203 -17.24 13.42 5.97
N LYS A 204 -17.72 13.67 4.75
CA LYS A 204 -18.48 12.67 3.99
C LYS A 204 -17.59 11.53 3.51
N PHE A 205 -16.35 11.81 3.11
CA PHE A 205 -15.37 10.80 2.70
C PHE A 205 -14.96 9.88 3.86
N ASN A 206 -14.75 10.44 5.07
CA ASN A 206 -14.47 9.66 6.26
C ASN A 206 -15.63 8.74 6.66
N GLN A 207 -16.88 9.22 6.54
CA GLN A 207 -18.07 8.39 6.75
C GLN A 207 -18.13 7.24 5.74
N ARG A 208 -17.85 7.52 4.46
CA ARG A 208 -17.78 6.50 3.42
C ARG A 208 -16.68 5.46 3.70
N ARG A 209 -15.48 5.89 4.09
CA ARG A 209 -14.36 4.99 4.46
C ARG A 209 -14.78 4.00 5.54
N GLN A 210 -15.55 4.42 6.54
CA GLN A 210 -16.08 3.53 7.58
C GLN A 210 -17.04 2.46 7.02
N GLY A 211 -17.89 2.82 6.05
CA GLY A 211 -18.80 1.88 5.37
C GLY A 211 -18.10 0.88 4.45
N VAL A 212 -16.99 1.28 3.81
CA VAL A 212 -16.17 0.39 2.97
C VAL A 212 -15.46 -0.70 3.78
N GLY A 213 -15.22 -0.47 5.07
CA GLY A 213 -14.67 -1.48 5.99
C GLY A 213 -15.50 -2.78 6.08
N THR A 214 -16.76 -2.78 5.63
CA THR A 214 -17.60 -3.98 5.55
C THR A 214 -17.25 -4.87 4.35
N LEU A 215 -16.73 -4.32 3.26
CA LEU A 215 -16.19 -5.04 2.11
C LEU A 215 -14.75 -5.53 2.36
N ASP A 216 -14.00 -4.80 3.18
CA ASP A 216 -12.70 -5.22 3.70
C ASP A 216 -12.80 -6.58 4.43
N LYS A 217 -13.94 -6.88 5.06
CA LYS A 217 -14.23 -8.22 5.64
C LYS A 217 -14.29 -9.35 4.61
N LEU A 218 -14.71 -9.06 3.37
CA LEU A 218 -14.75 -10.06 2.29
C LEU A 218 -13.34 -10.32 1.75
N LEU A 219 -12.50 -9.29 1.64
CA LEU A 219 -11.08 -9.41 1.29
C LEU A 219 -10.29 -10.16 2.36
N ARG A 220 -10.49 -9.83 3.65
CA ARG A 220 -9.88 -10.54 4.80
C ARG A 220 -10.16 -12.05 4.75
N ARG A 221 -11.38 -12.42 4.35
CA ARG A 221 -11.82 -13.81 4.22
C ARG A 221 -11.27 -14.51 2.97
N LEU A 222 -11.03 -13.79 1.88
CA LEU A 222 -10.49 -14.34 0.63
C LEU A 222 -8.96 -14.49 0.65
N LEU A 223 -8.25 -13.57 1.30
CA LEU A 223 -6.78 -13.60 1.41
C LEU A 223 -6.28 -14.33 2.66
N GLY A 224 -7.20 -14.81 3.52
CA GLY A 224 -6.85 -15.39 4.80
C GLY A 224 -6.01 -14.43 5.65
N LEU A 225 -6.27 -13.13 5.58
CA LEU A 225 -5.61 -12.09 6.35
C LEU A 225 -6.55 -11.67 7.47
N ASP A 226 -6.69 -12.52 8.47
CA ASP A 226 -7.52 -12.19 9.62
C ASP A 226 -6.87 -11.08 10.46
N ALA A 227 -7.74 -10.21 10.98
CA ALA A 227 -7.51 -9.21 12.02
C ALA A 227 -6.61 -7.98 11.76
N LYS A 228 -5.55 -8.01 10.95
CA LYS A 228 -4.53 -6.92 10.98
C LYS A 228 -4.88 -5.58 10.29
N MET A 229 -5.86 -5.54 9.38
CA MET A 229 -6.17 -4.31 8.62
C MET A 229 -6.95 -3.24 9.41
N ALA A 230 -7.23 -3.46 10.70
CA ALA A 230 -7.86 -2.44 11.57
C ALA A 230 -6.91 -1.29 11.96
N GLN A 231 -5.59 -1.48 11.84
CA GLN A 231 -4.54 -0.55 12.26
C GLN A 231 -4.18 0.53 11.21
N TYR A 232 -4.93 0.61 10.11
CA TYR A 232 -4.69 1.59 9.03
C TYR A 232 -5.09 3.04 9.38
N ARG A 233 -5.30 3.37 10.67
CA ARG A 233 -5.69 4.72 11.11
C ARG A 233 -4.67 5.40 12.03
N ASP A 234 -3.49 4.80 12.20
CA ASP A 234 -2.54 5.24 13.22
C ASP A 234 -1.50 6.25 12.69
N GLY A 235 -1.22 6.24 11.38
CA GLY A 235 -0.22 7.13 10.77
C GLY A 235 -0.52 8.63 10.93
N ALA A 236 -1.77 9.04 10.71
CA ALA A 236 -2.13 10.46 10.87
C ALA A 236 -2.15 10.89 12.35
N VAL A 237 -2.34 9.95 13.28
CA VAL A 237 -2.22 10.22 14.73
C VAL A 237 -0.74 10.41 15.08
N PHE A 238 0.13 9.51 14.59
CA PHE A 238 1.57 9.64 14.71
C PHE A 238 2.08 10.99 14.22
N VAL A 239 1.76 11.37 12.97
CA VAL A 239 2.26 12.64 12.40
C VAL A 239 1.75 13.84 13.20
N ARG A 240 0.46 13.89 13.55
CA ARG A 240 -0.07 14.99 14.37
C ARG A 240 0.61 15.06 15.73
N HIS A 241 0.75 13.94 16.44
CA HIS A 241 1.38 13.89 17.75
C HIS A 241 2.83 14.41 17.70
N VAL A 242 3.62 13.93 16.74
CA VAL A 242 5.02 14.35 16.62
C VAL A 242 5.10 15.83 16.27
N VAL A 243 4.33 16.30 15.26
CA VAL A 243 4.31 17.71 14.86
C VAL A 243 3.83 18.62 16.00
N ASP A 244 2.81 18.21 16.77
CA ASP A 244 2.33 18.97 17.92
C ASP A 244 3.38 19.07 19.04
N LYS A 245 4.24 18.05 19.18
CA LYS A 245 5.28 17.98 20.20
C LYS A 245 6.55 18.73 19.83
N VAL A 246 7.03 18.59 18.59
CA VAL A 246 8.36 19.04 18.16
C VAL A 246 8.33 20.06 17.02
N GLY A 247 7.16 20.30 16.43
CA GLY A 247 7.00 21.15 15.27
C GLY A 247 7.32 20.45 13.95
N MET A 248 6.90 21.09 12.85
CA MET A 248 7.09 20.54 11.49
C MET A 248 8.57 20.48 11.09
N ASP A 249 9.37 21.46 11.50
CA ASP A 249 10.79 21.54 11.15
C ASP A 249 11.58 20.35 11.69
N GLU A 250 11.37 19.99 12.97
CA GLU A 250 12.00 18.81 13.57
C GLU A 250 11.37 17.50 13.05
N PHE A 251 10.05 17.46 12.83
CA PHE A 251 9.39 16.30 12.21
C PHE A 251 9.98 15.94 10.83
N ASN A 252 10.41 16.94 10.05
CA ASN A 252 11.02 16.71 8.73
C ASN A 252 12.31 15.87 8.79
N ALA A 253 12.88 15.63 9.97
CA ALA A 253 13.94 14.63 10.17
C ALA A 253 13.55 13.24 9.62
N VAL A 254 12.25 12.90 9.59
CA VAL A 254 11.74 11.64 9.03
C VAL A 254 12.16 11.39 7.57
N TRP A 255 12.45 12.46 6.82
CA TRP A 255 12.84 12.43 5.41
C TRP A 255 14.36 12.36 5.18
N THR A 256 15.17 12.34 6.24
CA THR A 256 16.63 12.40 6.13
C THR A 256 17.26 11.09 5.65
N GLY A 257 16.64 9.94 5.92
CA GLY A 257 17.08 8.66 5.38
C GLY A 257 16.28 7.45 5.89
N PRO A 258 16.68 6.23 5.50
CA PRO A 258 16.01 5.01 5.94
C PRO A 258 15.93 4.84 7.46
N ASP A 259 16.97 5.25 8.18
CA ASP A 259 17.06 5.09 9.62
C ASP A 259 16.12 6.04 10.38
N SER A 260 15.66 7.14 9.77
CA SER A 260 14.69 8.06 10.37
C SER A 260 13.24 7.62 10.17
N LEU A 261 12.97 6.58 9.38
CA LEU A 261 11.62 6.09 9.16
C LEU A 261 11.07 5.39 10.43
N PRO A 262 9.77 5.52 10.72
CA PRO A 262 9.14 4.82 11.83
C PRO A 262 8.91 3.35 11.47
N SER A 263 9.14 2.48 12.44
CA SER A 263 8.61 1.12 12.44
C SER A 263 7.11 1.12 12.76
N LYS A 264 6.43 -0.01 12.53
CA LYS A 264 5.05 -0.18 12.97
C LYS A 264 4.85 0.13 14.45
N ALA A 265 5.75 -0.32 15.33
CA ALA A 265 5.62 -0.11 16.77
C ALA A 265 5.69 1.38 17.14
N GLU A 266 6.49 2.15 16.42
CA GLU A 266 6.65 3.59 16.63
C GLU A 266 5.51 4.42 16.04
N ILE A 267 4.79 3.89 15.04
CA ILE A 267 3.52 4.49 14.63
C ILE A 267 2.49 4.39 15.78
N GLU A 268 2.53 3.30 16.57
CA GLU A 268 1.67 3.09 17.74
C GLU A 268 2.17 3.85 18.98
N ASP A 269 3.49 4.07 19.08
CA ASP A 269 4.15 4.87 20.13
C ASP A 269 5.01 6.00 19.51
N PRO A 270 4.40 7.15 19.17
CA PRO A 270 5.12 8.24 18.50
C PRO A 270 6.26 8.84 19.35
N ASP A 271 6.19 8.71 20.68
CA ASP A 271 7.24 9.21 21.57
C ASP A 271 8.52 8.39 21.48
N ALA A 272 8.41 7.08 21.20
CA ALA A 272 9.55 6.22 20.95
C ALA A 272 10.33 6.64 19.69
N TRP A 273 9.63 7.06 18.63
CA TRP A 273 10.26 7.60 17.43
C TRP A 273 11.02 8.89 17.73
N VAL A 274 10.37 9.83 18.44
CA VAL A 274 10.97 11.11 18.84
C VAL A 274 12.27 10.86 19.61
N ALA A 275 12.24 9.98 20.61
CA ALA A 275 13.42 9.69 21.43
C ALA A 275 14.57 9.01 20.66
N ARG A 276 14.27 8.33 19.54
CA ARG A 276 15.28 7.65 18.72
C ARG A 276 15.88 8.57 17.66
N VAL A 277 15.09 9.48 17.10
CA VAL A 277 15.46 10.26 15.90
C VAL A 277 15.85 11.71 16.24
N LEU A 278 15.28 12.30 17.29
CA LEU A 278 15.49 13.70 17.69
C LEU A 278 16.28 13.79 19.01
#